data_AF-A0A655J5X8-F1
#
_entry.id   AF-A0A655J5X8-F1
#
_cell.length_a   1.000
_cell.length_b   1.000
_cell.length_c   1.000
_cell.angle_alpha   90.00
_cell.angle_beta   90.00
_cell.angle_gamma   90.00
#
_symmetry.space_group_name_H-M   'P 1'
#
loop_
_entity.id
_entity.type
_entity.pdbx_description
1 polymer ?
#
loop_
_entity_poly.entity_id
_entity_poly.type
_entity_poly.pdbx_seq_one_letter_code
_entity_poly.pdbx_strand_id
1 'polypeptide(L)' 'MPGYRLLNEPQFDEPSINSGGQALVTTFVEVEGAGDYLPPYAGNLDIMTAAATKVGEEIAKETLVVGGAR' A
#
# COMPACT_ATOMS: atom_id res chain seq x y z
N MET A 1 1.35 5.31 5.69
CA MET A 1 -0.11 5.29 5.45
C MET A 1 -0.76 4.45 6.55
N PRO A 2 -1.17 5.05 7.68
CA PRO A 2 -1.69 4.31 8.84
C PRO A 2 -3.04 3.62 8.60
N GLY A 3 -3.87 4.14 7.69
CA GLY A 3 -5.20 3.62 7.40
C GLY A 3 -5.26 2.46 6.39
N TYR A 4 -4.11 1.91 5.99
CA TYR A 4 -4.05 0.71 5.14
C TYR A 4 -4.15 -0.54 6.02
N ARG A 5 -5.29 -1.24 5.96
CA ARG A 5 -5.59 -2.38 6.85
C ARG A 5 -6.29 -3.53 6.14
N LEU A 6 -6.12 -4.74 6.67
CA LEU A 6 -6.91 -5.90 6.27
C LEU A 6 -8.33 -5.78 6.84
N LEU A 7 -9.33 -6.08 6.00
CA LEU A 7 -10.71 -6.21 6.43
C LEU A 7 -11.00 -7.63 6.96
N ASN A 8 -10.34 -8.62 6.38
CA ASN A 8 -10.47 -10.03 6.73
C ASN A 8 -9.10 -10.70 6.66
N GLU A 9 -8.94 -11.82 7.34
CA GLU A 9 -7.82 -12.72 7.09
C GLU A 9 -7.78 -13.12 5.61
N PRO A 10 -6.61 -13.36 5.00
CA PRO A 10 -6.53 -13.87 3.64
C PRO A 10 -7.37 -15.14 3.48
N GLN A 11 -8.27 -15.13 2.50
CA GLN A 11 -9.16 -16.26 2.22
C GLN A 11 -8.51 -17.17 1.19
N PHE A 12 -8.49 -18.47 1.45
CA PHE A 12 -7.88 -19.47 0.57
C PHE A 12 -8.96 -20.37 -0.03
N ASP A 13 -8.95 -20.49 -1.35
CA ASP A 13 -9.86 -21.35 -2.10
C ASP A 13 -9.07 -22.44 -2.84
N GLU A 14 -9.60 -23.66 -2.81
CA GLU A 14 -9.09 -24.79 -3.58
C GLU A 14 -9.36 -24.63 -5.09
N PRO A 15 -8.62 -25.34 -5.96
CA PRO A 15 -8.89 -25.39 -7.40
C PRO A 15 -10.36 -25.65 -7.74
N SER A 16 -10.95 -24.77 -8.56
CA SER A 16 -12.35 -24.88 -8.98
C SER A 16 -12.52 -24.52 -10.46
N ILE A 17 -13.71 -24.81 -11.02
CA ILE A 17 -14.06 -24.37 -12.38
C ILE A 17 -14.00 -22.83 -12.48
N ASN A 18 -14.43 -22.12 -11.43
CA ASN A 18 -14.45 -20.66 -11.40
C ASN A 18 -13.05 -20.04 -11.44
N SER A 19 -12.06 -20.71 -10.84
CA SER A 19 -10.66 -20.27 -10.86
C SER A 19 -9.84 -20.88 -12.02
N GLY A 20 -10.47 -21.64 -12.92
CA GLY A 20 -9.80 -22.33 -14.02
C GLY A 20 -8.86 -23.45 -13.54
N GLY A 21 -9.16 -24.08 -12.41
CA GLY A 21 -8.36 -25.16 -11.82
C GLY A 21 -7.18 -24.68 -10.98
N GLN A 22 -7.16 -23.41 -10.56
CA GLN A 22 -6.10 -22.83 -9.73
C GLN A 22 -6.54 -22.68 -8.27
N ALA A 23 -5.65 -22.97 -7.33
CA ALA A 23 -5.82 -22.51 -5.95
C ALA A 23 -5.69 -20.98 -5.92
N LEU A 24 -6.48 -20.31 -5.10
CA LEU A 24 -6.55 -18.85 -5.07
C LEU A 24 -6.44 -18.33 -3.63
N VAL A 25 -5.82 -17.16 -3.48
CA VAL A 25 -5.89 -16.39 -2.24
C VAL A 25 -6.52 -15.02 -2.53
N THR A 26 -7.53 -14.65 -1.74
CA THR A 26 -8.18 -13.33 -1.82
C THR A 26 -7.86 -12.53 -0.58
N THR A 27 -7.36 -11.31 -0.77
CA THR A 27 -7.05 -10.37 0.32
C THR A 27 -7.92 -9.13 0.19
N PHE A 28 -8.71 -8.85 1.22
CA PHE A 28 -9.55 -7.64 1.28
C PHE A 28 -8.85 -6.58 2.13
N VAL A 29 -8.63 -5.40 1.53
CA VAL A 29 -8.02 -4.25 2.20
C VAL A 29 -8.93 -3.04 2.15
N GLU A 30 -8.88 -2.24 3.20
CA GLU A 30 -9.44 -0.90 3.25
C GLU A 30 -8.32 0.13 3.32
N VAL A 31 -8.54 1.26 2.67
CA VAL A 31 -7.57 2.35 2.57
C VAL A 31 -8.26 3.63 3.02
N GLU A 32 -8.01 4.02 4.25
CA GLU A 32 -8.49 5.28 4.84
C GLU A 32 -7.37 6.32 4.83
N GLY A 33 -7.63 7.46 4.19
CA GLY A 33 -6.67 8.56 4.06
C GLY A 33 -6.32 9.20 5.40
N ALA A 34 -5.10 9.72 5.53
CA ALA A 34 -4.61 10.37 6.76
C ALA A 34 -5.38 11.65 7.15
N GLY A 35 -6.09 12.28 6.20
CA GLY A 35 -6.85 13.50 6.47
C GLY A 35 -6.02 14.77 6.44
N ASP A 36 -4.78 14.73 5.92
CA ASP A 36 -3.83 15.86 5.96
C ASP A 36 -4.33 17.09 5.18
N TYR A 37 -5.01 16.86 4.05
CA TYR A 37 -5.63 17.91 3.23
C TYR A 37 -6.95 17.42 2.61
N LEU A 38 -6.94 16.20 2.08
CA LEU A 38 -8.13 15.53 1.55
C LEU A 38 -8.92 14.87 2.68
N PRO A 39 -10.24 14.71 2.55
CA PRO A 39 -11.05 14.03 3.57
C PRO A 39 -10.64 12.55 3.73
N PRO A 40 -10.88 11.92 4.90
CA PRO A 40 -10.41 10.55 5.19
C PRO A 40 -10.89 9.47 4.19
N TYR A 41 -12.04 9.64 3.55
CA TYR A 41 -12.52 8.68 2.54
C TYR A 41 -11.72 8.73 1.22
N ALA A 42 -10.89 9.75 1.02
CA ALA A 42 -10.06 9.89 -0.19
C ALA A 42 -8.75 9.09 -0.11
N GLY A 43 -8.78 7.90 0.49
CA GLY A 43 -7.60 7.06 0.70
C GLY A 43 -6.93 6.61 -0.59
N ASN A 44 -7.65 6.58 -1.72
CA ASN A 44 -7.10 6.32 -3.05
C ASN A 44 -6.10 7.41 -3.49
N LEU A 45 -6.30 8.67 -3.09
CA LEU A 45 -5.37 9.76 -3.38
C LEU A 45 -4.25 9.80 -2.35
N ASP A 46 -4.61 9.62 -1.07
CA ASP A 46 -3.67 9.64 0.05
C ASP A 46 -2.60 8.53 -0.05
N ILE A 47 -2.97 7.34 -0.52
CA ILE A 47 -2.00 6.25 -0.72
C ILE A 47 -0.98 6.58 -1.81
N MET A 48 -1.37 7.32 -2.86
CA MET A 48 -0.44 7.75 -3.90
C MET A 48 0.55 8.78 -3.36
N THR A 49 0.07 9.78 -2.61
CA THR A 49 0.94 10.82 -2.03
C THR A 49 1.83 10.26 -0.94
N ALA A 50 1.32 9.38 -0.07
CA ALA A 50 2.12 8.71 0.94
C ALA A 50 3.22 7.84 0.31
N ALA A 51 2.92 7.12 -0.78
CA ALA A 51 3.92 6.35 -1.51
C ALA A 51 4.98 7.26 -2.16
N ALA A 52 4.58 8.35 -2.82
CA ALA A 52 5.50 9.31 -3.43
C ALA A 52 6.44 9.95 -2.39
N THR A 53 5.91 10.37 -1.24
CA THR A 53 6.71 10.89 -0.13
C THR A 53 7.73 9.86 0.35
N LYS A 54 7.29 8.62 0.61
CA LYS A 54 8.18 7.56 1.08
C LYS A 54 9.30 7.24 0.08
N VAL A 55 8.97 7.17 -1.21
CA VAL A 55 9.97 6.95 -2.27
C VAL A 55 10.96 8.12 -2.33
N GLY A 56 10.48 9.36 -2.26
CA GLY A 56 11.35 10.55 -2.23
C GLY A 56 12.30 10.56 -1.04
N GLU A 57 11.82 10.17 0.15
CA GLU A 57 12.65 10.03 1.35
C GLU A 57 13.74 8.96 1.20
N GLU A 58 13.42 7.80 0.62
CA GLU A 58 14.41 6.73 0.42
C GLU A 58 15.45 7.11 -0.64
N ILE A 59 15.04 7.78 -1.73
CA ILE A 59 15.99 8.33 -2.71
C ILE A 59 16.92 9.35 -2.04
N ALA A 60 16.38 10.25 -1.22
CA ALA A 60 17.18 11.23 -0.49
C ALA A 60 18.17 10.56 0.47
N LYS A 61 17.75 9.53 1.21
CA LYS A 61 18.65 8.77 2.09
C LYS A 61 19.79 8.10 1.34
N GLU A 62 19.49 7.48 0.21
CA GLU A 62 20.47 6.77 -0.60
C GLU A 62 21.44 7.73 -1.31
N THR A 63 20.93 8.82 -1.88
CA THR A 63 21.71 9.66 -2.81
C THR A 63 22.27 10.94 -2.18
N LEU A 64 21.59 11.54 -1.19
CA LEU A 64 22.00 12.81 -0.59
C LEU A 64 22.87 12.62 0.66
N VAL A 65 22.75 11.50 1.37
CA VAL A 65 23.55 11.23 2.57
C VAL A 65 24.97 10.75 2.23
N VAL A 66 25.18 10.14 1.05
CA VAL A 66 26.52 9.72 0.57
C VAL A 66 27.34 10.91 0.01
N GLY A 67 26.71 12.04 -0.32
CA GLY A 67 27.37 13.24 -0.82
C GLY A 67 27.97 14.16 0.24
N GLY A 68 27.72 13.92 1.54
CA GLY A 68 28.15 14.78 2.64
C GLY A 68 29.35 14.27 3.46
N ALA A 69 29.92 13.11 3.11
CA ALA A 69 30.97 12.45 3.89
C ALA A 69 32.23 12.11 3.06
N ARG A 70 32.60 12.98 2.11
CA ARG A 70 33.94 13.00 1.50
C ARG A 70 34.45 14.42 1.40
#